data_AF-A0A5S4V5I1-F1
#
_entry.id   AF-A0A5S4V5I1-F1
#
_cell.length_a   1.000
_cell.length_b   1.000
_cell.length_c   1.000
_cell.angle_alpha   90.00
_cell.angle_beta   90.00
_cell.angle_gamma   90.00
#
_symmetry.space_group_name_H-M   'P 1'
#
loop_
_entity.id
_entity.type
_entity.pdbx_description
1 polymer ?
#
loop_
_entity_poly.entity_id
_entity_poly.type
_entity_poly.pdbx_seq_one_letter_code
_entity_poly.pdbx_strand_id
1 'polypeptide(L)'
;SFDTFFIDPYGDVMPCNGTKDKEVMGNLNNQSWDELWNSVEAENVRKKVRCCDRDCWMIGSVSPAMHKYIWKPAWWVFTHKVKSIFGGKYSMYENKICREYRDGKVSKDELDKCSTCDKNCIVNNGLSEASKAQLVGKTGEEIVDADIKEQMKE
;
A
#
# COMPACT_ATOMS: atom_id res chain seq x y z
N SER A 1 -7.95 -4.35 -0.18
CA SER A 1 -8.73 -3.12 -0.40
C SER A 1 -9.21 -3.16 -1.83
N PHE A 2 -10.52 -3.12 -2.10
CA PHE A 2 -11.07 -3.10 -3.45
C PHE A 2 -11.73 -1.75 -3.78
N ASP A 3 -11.69 -0.83 -2.82
CA ASP A 3 -12.43 0.45 -2.84
C ASP A 3 -11.48 1.65 -3.04
N THR A 4 -10.20 1.40 -3.32
CA THR A 4 -9.15 2.42 -3.42
C THR A 4 -8.23 2.11 -4.60
N PHE A 5 -7.87 3.12 -5.35
CA PHE A 5 -6.84 3.09 -6.38
C PHE A 5 -5.86 4.24 -6.15
N PHE A 6 -4.71 4.17 -6.81
CA PHE A 6 -3.70 5.21 -6.85
C PHE A 6 -3.58 5.70 -8.29
N ILE A 7 -3.38 7.00 -8.46
CA ILE A 7 -3.02 7.59 -9.74
C ILE A 7 -1.69 8.30 -9.52
N ASP A 8 -0.73 8.06 -10.39
CA ASP A 8 0.52 8.83 -10.38
C ASP A 8 0.39 10.14 -11.18
N PRO A 9 1.37 11.06 -11.09
CA PRO A 9 1.32 12.31 -11.85
C PRO A 9 1.28 12.15 -13.38
N TYR A 10 1.61 10.96 -13.89
CA TYR A 10 1.62 10.67 -15.33
C TYR A 10 0.32 10.01 -15.79
N GLY A 11 -0.67 9.90 -14.92
CA GLY A 11 -2.00 9.35 -15.22
C GLY A 11 -2.08 7.83 -15.12
N ASP A 12 -1.03 7.12 -14.70
CA ASP A 12 -1.08 5.66 -14.51
C ASP A 12 -1.94 5.33 -13.29
N VAL A 13 -2.96 4.49 -13.50
CA VAL A 13 -3.85 4.01 -12.46
C VAL A 13 -3.36 2.65 -11.97
N MET A 14 -3.24 2.52 -10.65
CA MET A 14 -2.72 1.32 -9.98
C MET A 14 -3.63 0.92 -8.81
N PRO A 15 -3.73 -0.36 -8.47
CA PRO A 15 -4.58 -0.82 -7.36
C PRO A 15 -3.93 -0.62 -5.98
N CYS A 16 -2.61 -0.51 -5.93
CA CYS A 16 -1.81 -0.56 -4.71
C CYS A 16 -0.43 0.06 -4.97
N ASN A 17 0.07 0.87 -4.05
CA ASN A 17 1.41 1.46 -4.08
C ASN A 17 2.47 0.60 -3.35
N GLY A 18 2.08 -0.52 -2.74
CA GLY A 18 2.96 -1.42 -1.99
C GLY A 18 3.32 -2.72 -2.72
N THR A 19 2.91 -2.88 -3.98
CA THR A 19 3.33 -4.02 -4.83
C THR A 19 4.83 -3.99 -5.06
N LYS A 20 5.42 -5.15 -5.39
CA LYS A 20 6.85 -5.26 -5.66
C LYS A 20 7.25 -4.45 -6.89
N ASP A 21 6.48 -4.66 -7.95
CA ASP A 21 6.59 -3.89 -9.18
C ASP A 21 5.38 -2.97 -9.30
N LYS A 22 5.52 -1.91 -10.11
CA LYS A 22 4.41 -1.01 -10.41
C LYS A 22 3.41 -1.74 -11.30
N GLU A 23 2.30 -2.15 -10.71
CA GLU A 23 1.23 -2.87 -11.41
C GLU A 23 0.21 -1.86 -11.97
N VAL A 24 0.43 -1.46 -13.23
CA VAL A 24 -0.41 -0.46 -13.93
C VAL A 24 -1.64 -1.13 -14.54
N MET A 25 -2.83 -0.65 -14.17
CA MET A 25 -4.11 -1.09 -14.74
C MET A 25 -4.44 -0.36 -16.06
N GLY A 26 -3.91 0.85 -16.23
CA GLY A 26 -4.05 1.66 -17.43
C GLY A 26 -3.62 3.10 -17.17
N ASN A 27 -3.85 4.00 -18.14
CA ASN A 27 -3.44 5.40 -18.07
C ASN A 27 -4.56 6.32 -18.56
N LEU A 28 -4.97 7.30 -17.73
CA LEU A 28 -6.12 8.18 -18.02
C LEU A 28 -5.86 9.20 -19.15
N ASN A 29 -4.61 9.41 -19.55
CA ASN A 29 -4.30 10.24 -20.71
C ASN A 29 -4.65 9.55 -22.04
N ASN A 30 -4.80 8.23 -22.03
CA ASN A 30 -4.96 7.42 -23.24
C ASN A 30 -6.34 6.75 -23.37
N GLN A 31 -7.11 6.67 -22.28
CA GLN A 31 -8.38 5.94 -22.21
C GLN A 31 -9.30 6.55 -21.16
N SER A 32 -10.60 6.37 -21.37
CA SER A 32 -11.60 6.75 -20.38
C SER A 32 -11.53 5.87 -19.13
N TRP A 33 -12.12 6.35 -18.03
CA TRP A 33 -12.19 5.58 -16.79
C TRP A 33 -12.85 4.21 -16.98
N ASP A 34 -13.95 4.16 -17.74
CA ASP A 34 -14.74 2.93 -17.90
C ASP A 34 -13.98 1.88 -18.72
N GLU A 35 -13.30 2.30 -19.80
CA GLU A 35 -12.42 1.43 -20.60
C GLU A 35 -11.29 0.87 -19.74
N LEU A 36 -10.62 1.73 -18.97
CA LEU A 36 -9.52 1.35 -18.09
C LEU A 36 -9.99 0.36 -17.02
N TRP A 37 -11.06 0.70 -16.30
CA TRP A 37 -11.47 -0.04 -15.11
C TRP A 37 -12.00 -1.43 -15.44
N ASN A 38 -12.68 -1.57 -16.59
CA ASN A 38 -13.23 -2.83 -17.08
C ASN A 38 -12.29 -3.57 -18.06
N SER A 39 -11.07 -3.08 -18.27
CA SER A 39 -10.07 -3.72 -19.14
C SER A 39 -9.61 -5.09 -18.63
N VAL A 40 -9.06 -5.88 -19.54
CA VAL A 40 -8.45 -7.19 -19.23
C VAL A 40 -7.18 -6.99 -18.39
N GLU A 41 -6.42 -5.94 -18.68
CA GLU A 41 -5.21 -5.51 -17.97
C GLU A 41 -5.52 -5.22 -16.50
N ALA A 42 -6.56 -4.42 -16.24
CA ALA A 42 -6.99 -4.11 -14.88
C ALA A 42 -7.43 -5.36 -14.12
N GLU A 43 -8.13 -6.29 -14.77
CA GLU A 43 -8.53 -7.53 -14.11
C GLU A 43 -7.35 -8.48 -13.83
N ASN A 44 -6.36 -8.55 -14.72
CA ASN A 44 -5.13 -9.30 -14.49
C ASN A 44 -4.35 -8.75 -13.28
N VAL A 45 -4.23 -7.42 -13.20
CA VAL A 45 -3.61 -6.73 -12.07
C VAL A 45 -4.39 -6.97 -10.77
N ARG A 46 -5.73 -6.88 -10.80
CA ARG A 46 -6.57 -7.20 -9.63
C ARG A 46 -6.38 -8.64 -9.16
N LYS A 47 -6.27 -9.61 -10.06
CA LYS A 47 -5.99 -11.02 -9.72
C LYS A 47 -4.65 -11.16 -8.99
N LYS A 48 -3.58 -10.49 -9.46
CA LYS A 48 -2.29 -10.49 -8.78
C LYS A 48 -2.40 -9.93 -7.36
N VAL A 49 -3.06 -8.79 -7.20
CA VAL A 49 -3.19 -8.12 -5.88
C VAL A 49 -4.06 -8.93 -4.92
N ARG A 50 -5.11 -9.63 -5.40
CA ARG A 50 -5.93 -10.54 -4.57
C ARG A 50 -5.12 -11.68 -3.97
N CYS A 51 -4.02 -12.06 -4.60
CA CYS A 51 -3.12 -13.12 -4.16
C CYS A 51 -1.79 -12.59 -3.60
N CYS A 52 -1.68 -11.29 -3.35
CA CYS A 52 -0.47 -10.68 -2.81
C CYS A 52 -0.27 -11.11 -1.34
N ASP A 53 0.92 -11.59 -1.04
CA ASP A 53 1.35 -12.13 0.25
C ASP A 53 2.31 -11.20 1.02
N ARG A 54 2.50 -9.97 0.52
CA ARG A 54 3.43 -9.01 1.14
C ARG A 54 2.95 -8.47 2.49
N ASP A 55 1.71 -8.75 2.89
CA ASP A 55 1.08 -8.32 4.16
C ASP A 55 1.35 -6.84 4.52
N CYS A 56 1.40 -5.99 3.48
CA CYS A 56 1.67 -4.56 3.64
C CYS A 56 0.59 -3.92 4.51
N TRP A 57 1.00 -3.18 5.54
CA TRP A 57 0.10 -2.36 6.34
C TRP A 57 0.61 -0.92 6.35
N MET A 58 -0.30 0.02 6.18
CA MET A 58 -0.03 1.44 6.38
C MET A 58 -1.02 1.99 7.38
N ILE A 59 -0.61 2.96 8.20
CA ILE A 59 -1.48 3.60 9.21
C ILE A 59 -2.79 4.09 8.56
N GLY A 60 -2.71 4.64 7.34
CA GLY A 60 -3.88 5.10 6.58
C GLY A 60 -4.84 3.99 6.12
N SER A 61 -4.36 2.77 5.85
CA SER A 61 -5.22 1.64 5.43
C SER A 61 -5.81 0.86 6.61
N VAL A 62 -5.26 1.02 7.82
CA VAL A 62 -5.73 0.34 9.03
C VAL A 62 -7.08 0.87 9.48
N SER A 63 -7.32 2.19 9.41
CA SER A 63 -8.60 2.78 9.87
C SER A 63 -9.82 2.23 9.11
N PRO A 64 -9.86 2.22 7.76
CA PRO A 64 -10.97 1.59 7.02
C PRO A 64 -11.14 0.10 7.34
N ALA A 65 -10.04 -0.64 7.51
CA ALA A 65 -10.09 -2.06 7.88
C ALA A 65 -10.67 -2.26 9.30
N MET A 66 -10.29 -1.42 10.26
CA MET A 66 -10.84 -1.45 11.62
C MET A 66 -12.33 -1.14 11.63
N HIS A 67 -12.79 -0.15 10.85
CA HIS A 67 -14.22 0.15 10.72
C HIS A 67 -14.99 -1.01 10.08
N LYS A 68 -14.46 -1.60 9.00
CA LYS A 68 -15.06 -2.74 8.32
C LYS A 68 -15.20 -3.96 9.24
N TYR A 69 -14.20 -4.21 10.08
CA TYR A 69 -14.16 -5.33 11.00
C TYR A 69 -14.33 -4.90 12.45
N ILE A 70 -15.22 -3.93 12.73
CA ILE A 70 -15.35 -3.25 14.04
C ILE A 70 -15.47 -4.19 15.24
N TRP A 71 -16.04 -5.38 15.05
CA TRP A 71 -16.15 -6.41 16.08
C TRP A 71 -14.79 -6.89 16.62
N LYS A 72 -13.74 -6.92 15.79
CA LYS A 72 -12.38 -7.32 16.19
C LYS A 72 -11.76 -6.32 17.19
N PRO A 73 -11.62 -5.01 16.88
CA PRO A 73 -11.14 -4.03 17.85
C PRO A 73 -12.11 -3.84 19.02
N ALA A 74 -13.43 -3.91 18.81
CA ALA A 74 -14.40 -3.80 19.91
C ALA A 74 -14.21 -4.92 20.95
N TRP A 75 -14.05 -6.17 20.50
CA TRP A 75 -13.77 -7.30 21.38
C TRP A 75 -12.41 -7.16 22.09
N TRP A 76 -11.38 -6.71 21.36
CA TRP A 76 -10.08 -6.43 21.94
C TRP A 76 -10.16 -5.36 23.04
N VAL A 77 -10.86 -4.25 22.79
CA VAL A 77 -11.07 -3.18 23.79
C VAL A 77 -11.85 -3.71 24.99
N PHE A 78 -12.93 -4.46 24.76
CA PHE A 78 -13.73 -5.05 25.84
C PHE A 78 -12.89 -5.94 26.75
N THR A 79 -12.17 -6.91 26.18
CA THR A 79 -11.32 -7.85 26.94
C THR A 79 -10.26 -7.13 27.77
N HIS A 80 -9.61 -6.11 27.21
CA HIS A 80 -8.56 -5.35 27.90
C HIS A 80 -9.13 -4.40 28.96
N LYS A 81 -10.34 -3.88 28.74
CA LYS A 81 -11.02 -3.06 29.75
C LYS A 81 -11.46 -3.89 30.94
N VAL A 82 -11.99 -5.08 30.72
CA VAL A 82 -12.29 -6.07 31.78
C VAL A 82 -11.01 -6.44 32.54
N LYS A 83 -9.93 -6.79 31.82
CA LYS A 83 -8.62 -7.09 32.41
C LYS A 83 -8.09 -5.95 33.29
N SER A 84 -8.24 -4.70 32.83
CA SER A 84 -7.85 -3.52 33.59
C SER A 84 -8.65 -3.32 34.86
N ILE A 85 -9.95 -3.62 34.85
CA ILE A 85 -10.81 -3.53 36.05
C ILE A 85 -10.36 -4.53 37.12
N PHE A 86 -9.90 -5.71 36.71
CA PHE A 86 -9.35 -6.73 37.61
C PHE A 86 -7.85 -6.54 37.93
N GLY A 87 -7.29 -5.35 37.69
CA GLY A 87 -5.91 -5.00 38.05
C GLY A 87 -4.83 -5.51 37.09
N GLY A 88 -5.22 -6.17 36.00
CA GLY A 88 -4.30 -6.57 34.94
C GLY A 88 -3.91 -5.40 34.03
N LYS A 89 -2.71 -5.46 33.44
CA LYS A 89 -2.26 -4.49 32.43
C LYS A 89 -2.11 -5.18 31.07
N TYR A 90 -2.23 -4.38 30.01
CA TYR A 90 -1.83 -4.83 28.67
C TYR A 90 -0.34 -5.20 28.67
N SER A 91 0.00 -6.29 28.00
CA SER A 91 1.37 -6.72 27.75
C SER A 91 1.55 -7.03 26.28
N MET A 92 2.62 -6.50 25.67
CA MET A 92 2.97 -6.82 24.29
C MET A 92 3.19 -8.33 24.07
N TYR A 93 3.59 -9.05 25.12
CA TYR A 93 3.80 -10.50 25.12
C TYR A 93 2.49 -11.30 25.08
N GLU A 94 1.33 -10.65 25.00
CA GLU A 94 0.08 -11.29 24.60
C GLU A 94 0.12 -11.72 23.12
N ASN A 95 0.93 -11.05 22.30
CA ASN A 95 1.16 -11.43 20.91
C ASN A 95 2.16 -12.60 20.81
N LYS A 96 1.79 -13.63 20.05
CA LYS A 96 2.61 -14.84 19.83
C LYS A 96 4.00 -14.49 19.33
N ILE A 97 4.10 -13.64 18.30
CA ILE A 97 5.38 -13.27 17.69
C ILE A 97 6.33 -12.57 18.67
N CYS A 98 5.81 -11.73 19.58
CA CYS A 98 6.62 -11.09 20.61
C CYS A 98 7.19 -12.09 21.61
N ARG A 99 6.43 -13.15 21.95
CA ARG A 99 6.93 -14.24 22.80
C ARG A 99 7.97 -15.08 22.05
N GLU A 100 7.69 -15.46 20.81
CA GLU A 100 8.59 -16.29 20.01
C GLU A 100 9.92 -15.61 19.73
N TYR A 101 9.92 -14.31 19.46
CA TYR A 101 11.14 -13.52 19.32
C TYR A 101 11.92 -13.43 20.63
N ARG A 102 11.25 -13.10 21.75
CA ARG A 102 11.89 -13.05 23.09
C ARG A 102 12.49 -14.40 23.48
N ASP A 103 11.78 -15.48 23.21
CA ASP A 103 12.15 -16.85 23.59
C ASP A 103 13.18 -17.45 22.61
N GLY A 104 13.64 -16.68 21.60
CA GLY A 104 14.66 -17.10 20.63
C GLY A 104 14.17 -18.13 19.60
N LYS A 105 12.86 -18.37 19.50
CA LYS A 105 12.26 -19.28 18.51
C LYS A 105 12.23 -18.69 17.11
N VAL A 106 12.24 -17.37 17.02
CA VAL A 106 12.32 -16.61 15.77
C VAL A 106 13.48 -15.63 15.90
N SER A 107 14.39 -15.66 14.94
CA SER A 107 15.54 -14.76 14.86
C SER A 107 15.14 -13.40 14.26
N LYS A 108 15.98 -12.38 14.52
CA LYS A 108 15.82 -11.07 13.87
C LYS A 108 15.90 -11.18 12.35
N ASP A 109 16.79 -12.02 11.84
CA ASP A 109 16.97 -12.20 10.39
C ASP A 109 15.74 -12.83 9.73
N GLU A 110 15.03 -13.73 10.43
CA GLU A 110 13.75 -14.28 9.97
C GLU A 110 12.65 -13.21 9.94
N LEU A 111 12.54 -12.37 10.97
CA LEU A 111 11.60 -11.25 10.97
C LEU A 111 11.91 -10.25 9.86
N ASP A 112 13.19 -9.92 9.68
CA ASP A 112 13.63 -8.98 8.67
C ASP A 112 13.37 -9.50 7.25
N LYS A 113 13.36 -10.81 7.02
CA LYS A 113 12.97 -11.42 5.73
C LYS A 113 11.49 -11.24 5.41
N CYS A 114 10.64 -11.08 6.42
CA CYS A 114 9.23 -10.77 6.24
C CYS A 114 8.99 -9.27 5.97
N SER A 115 10.03 -8.43 6.10
CA SER A 115 9.91 -7.02 5.75
C SER A 115 9.69 -6.85 4.25
N THR A 116 8.81 -5.92 3.89
CA THR A 116 8.65 -5.46 2.50
C THR A 116 9.86 -4.66 2.01
N CYS A 117 10.80 -4.34 2.92
CA CYS A 117 12.09 -3.77 2.59
C CYS A 117 12.96 -4.83 1.91
N ASP A 118 12.92 -4.84 0.59
CA ASP A 118 13.75 -5.71 -0.21
C ASP A 118 15.23 -5.28 -0.08
N LYS A 119 15.94 -5.82 0.92
CA LYS A 119 17.34 -5.46 1.26
C LYS A 119 18.33 -5.55 0.08
N ASN A 120 17.98 -6.28 -0.98
CA ASN A 120 18.79 -6.50 -2.18
C ASN A 120 18.02 -6.29 -3.51
N CYS A 121 16.88 -5.57 -3.52
CA CYS A 121 16.19 -5.36 -4.80
C CYS A 121 16.90 -4.34 -5.68
N ILE A 122 16.82 -4.60 -6.99
CA ILE A 122 17.19 -3.65 -8.03
C ILE A 122 16.22 -2.48 -7.93
N VAL A 123 16.74 -1.25 -7.94
CA VAL A 123 15.92 -0.04 -7.94
C VAL A 123 15.06 -0.04 -9.20
N ASN A 124 13.76 -0.30 -9.03
CA ASN A 124 12.75 -0.20 -10.07
C ASN A 124 11.81 0.95 -9.70
N ASN A 125 11.92 2.07 -10.41
CA ASN A 125 11.04 3.23 -10.20
C ASN A 125 9.65 3.02 -10.81
N GLY A 126 9.42 1.91 -11.51
CA GLY A 126 8.15 1.54 -12.11
C GLY A 126 7.70 2.44 -13.26
N LEU A 127 8.48 3.44 -13.65
CA LEU A 127 8.06 4.39 -14.67
C LEU A 127 7.93 3.68 -16.04
N SER A 128 6.84 3.97 -16.74
CA SER A 128 6.69 3.56 -18.14
C SER A 128 7.73 4.27 -19.01
N GLU A 129 8.00 3.76 -20.20
CA GLU A 129 8.91 4.44 -21.15
C GLU A 129 8.41 5.84 -21.51
N ALA A 130 7.08 6.04 -21.59
CA ALA A 130 6.49 7.35 -21.80
C ALA A 130 6.75 8.30 -20.61
N SER A 131 6.57 7.83 -19.37
CA SER A 131 6.85 8.62 -18.16
C SER A 131 8.35 8.94 -18.04
N LYS A 132 9.24 8.00 -18.40
CA LYS A 132 10.68 8.25 -18.45
C LYS A 132 11.03 9.31 -19.49
N ALA A 133 10.39 9.28 -20.66
CA ALA A 133 10.61 10.27 -21.72
C ALA A 133 10.21 11.69 -21.28
N GLN A 134 9.15 11.83 -20.48
CA GLN A 134 8.73 13.14 -19.95
C GLN A 134 9.73 13.76 -18.98
N LEU A 135 10.50 12.93 -18.26
CA LEU A 135 11.55 13.34 -17.33
C LEU A 135 12.90 13.63 -18.03
N VAL A 136 13.00 13.47 -19.35
CA VAL A 136 14.24 13.76 -20.06
C VAL A 136 14.45 15.27 -20.11
N GLY A 137 15.45 15.74 -19.35
CA GLY A 137 15.86 17.14 -19.34
C GLY A 137 14.96 18.09 -18.56
N LYS A 138 14.03 17.56 -17.74
CA LYS A 138 13.17 18.32 -16.84
C LYS A 138 13.00 17.59 -15.51
N THR A 139 12.84 18.31 -14.41
CA THR A 139 12.47 17.73 -13.12
C THR A 139 10.96 17.55 -13.02
N GLY A 140 10.50 16.68 -12.11
CA GLY A 140 9.07 16.49 -11.87
C GLY A 140 8.38 17.78 -11.39
N GLU A 141 9.08 18.58 -10.58
CA GLU A 141 8.58 19.88 -10.09
C GLU A 141 8.36 20.87 -11.24
N GLU A 142 9.26 20.92 -12.22
CA GLU A 142 9.12 21.80 -13.38
C GLU A 142 7.91 21.45 -14.24
N ILE A 143 7.57 20.16 -14.34
CA ILE A 143 6.37 19.69 -15.04
C ILE A 143 5.10 20.15 -14.29
N VAL A 144 5.07 19.94 -12.97
CA VAL A 144 3.93 20.32 -12.12
C VAL A 144 3.71 21.84 -12.12
N ASP A 145 4.78 22.63 -11.99
CA ASP A 145 4.71 24.09 -12.01
C ASP A 145 4.19 24.64 -13.35
N ALA A 146 4.53 23.99 -14.47
CA ALA A 146 4.03 24.34 -15.78
C ALA A 146 2.53 24.05 -15.91
N ASP A 147 2.09 22.87 -15.46
CA ASP A 147 0.68 22.47 -15.46
C ASP A 147 -0.18 23.38 -14.59
N ILE A 148 0.26 23.71 -13.38
CA ILE A 148 -0.43 24.64 -12.47
C ILE A 148 -0.57 26.02 -13.12
N LYS A 149 0.51 26.53 -13.74
CA LYS A 149 0.46 27.83 -14.44
C LYS A 149 -0.53 27.82 -15.58
N GLU A 150 -0.68 26.71 -16.30
CA GLU A 150 -1.64 26.59 -17.39
C GLU A 150 -3.08 26.58 -16.86
N GLN A 151 -3.35 25.79 -15.80
CA GLN A 151 -4.67 25.74 -15.17
C GLN A 151 -5.09 27.09 -14.54
N MET A 152 -4.13 27.92 -14.11
CA MET A 152 -4.38 29.25 -13.54
C MET A 152 -4.59 30.36 -14.59
N LYS A 153 -4.49 30.07 -15.89
CA LYS A 153 -4.78 31.03 -16.96
C LYS A 153 -6.26 31.12 -17.32
N GLU A 154 -7.07 30.18 -16.84
CA GLU A 154 -8.54 30.23 -16.88
C GLU A 154 -9.13 30.97 -15.66
#